data_AF-A0A533XX57-F1
#
_entry.id   AF-A0A533XX57-F1
#
_cell.length_a   1.000
_cell.length_b   1.000
_cell.length_c   1.000
_cell.angle_alpha   90.00
_cell.angle_beta   90.00
_cell.angle_gamma   90.00
#
_symmetry.space_group_name_H-M   'P 1'
#
loop_
_entity.id
_entity.type
_entity.pdbx_description
1 polymer ?
#
loop_
_entity_poly.entity_id
_entity_poly.type
_entity_poly.pdbx_seq_one_letter_code
_entity_poly.pdbx_strand_id
1 'polypeptide(L)'
;MKRRKWDAKTKATIVLEGLKGRPVAVICSEYHISQAQYYQWRDQFLANAPKTFEVAQQTEREARLHHENARLKKLVGELTLELKKSDEEVWP
;
A
#
# COMPACT_ATOMS: atom_id res chain seq x y z
N MET A 1 -30.97 2.16 -9.30
CA MET A 1 -30.13 0.97 -9.58
C MET A 1 -28.89 0.99 -8.71
N LYS A 2 -28.61 -0.09 -7.96
CA LYS A 2 -27.43 -0.21 -7.09
C LYS A 2 -26.20 -0.48 -7.97
N ARG A 3 -25.21 0.41 -7.98
CA ARG A 3 -23.97 0.20 -8.75
C ARG A 3 -23.27 -1.06 -8.22
N ARG A 4 -22.98 -2.01 -9.11
CA ARG A 4 -22.15 -3.18 -8.79
C ARG A 4 -20.79 -2.69 -8.30
N LYS A 5 -20.37 -3.13 -7.12
CA LYS A 5 -19.01 -2.90 -6.61
C LYS A 5 -18.11 -4.02 -7.13
N TRP A 6 -17.02 -3.64 -7.79
CA TRP A 6 -16.00 -4.56 -8.28
C TRP A 6 -14.85 -4.60 -7.28
N ASP A 7 -14.52 -5.79 -6.78
CA ASP A 7 -13.36 -5.97 -5.92
C ASP A 7 -12.05 -5.88 -6.72
N ALA A 8 -10.94 -5.60 -6.03
CA ALA A 8 -9.65 -5.38 -6.67
C ALA A 8 -9.13 -6.61 -7.42
N LYS A 9 -9.36 -7.81 -6.89
CA LYS A 9 -8.90 -9.07 -7.50
C LYS A 9 -9.62 -9.30 -8.82
N THR A 10 -10.94 -9.15 -8.85
CA THR A 10 -11.72 -9.31 -10.07
C THR A 10 -11.32 -8.29 -11.15
N LYS A 11 -11.11 -7.02 -10.79
CA LYS A 11 -10.62 -6.02 -11.75
C LYS A 11 -9.28 -6.42 -12.36
N ALA A 12 -8.34 -6.89 -11.53
CA ALA A 12 -7.04 -7.35 -11.99
C ALA A 12 -7.16 -8.55 -12.93
N THR A 13 -7.99 -9.55 -12.60
CA THR A 13 -8.24 -10.72 -13.47
C THR A 13 -8.75 -10.29 -14.85
N ILE A 14 -9.77 -9.43 -14.88
CA ILE A 14 -10.35 -8.90 -16.13
C ILE A 14 -9.29 -8.23 -17.00
N VAL A 15 -8.47 -7.36 -16.41
CA VAL A 15 -7.38 -6.69 -17.13
C VAL A 15 -6.37 -7.70 -17.68
N LEU A 16 -5.94 -8.65 -16.85
CA LEU A 16 -4.97 -9.68 -17.21
C LEU A 16 -5.45 -10.57 -18.35
N GLU A 17 -6.73 -10.92 -18.41
CA GLU A 17 -7.29 -11.68 -19.53
C GLU A 17 -7.10 -10.95 -20.86
N GLY A 18 -7.38 -9.65 -20.91
CA GLY A 18 -7.17 -8.87 -22.12
C GLY A 18 -5.69 -8.68 -22.45
N LEU A 19 -4.83 -8.51 -21.45
CA LEU A 19 -3.36 -8.47 -21.66
C LEU A 19 -2.80 -9.80 -22.15
N LYS A 20 -3.43 -10.94 -21.82
CA LYS A 20 -3.12 -12.27 -22.37
C LYS A 20 -3.61 -12.47 -23.80
N GLY A 21 -4.19 -11.45 -24.43
CA GLY A 21 -4.64 -11.48 -25.82
C GLY A 21 -6.11 -11.87 -26.02
N ARG A 22 -6.89 -12.03 -24.94
CA ARG A 22 -8.32 -12.30 -25.06
C ARG A 22 -9.06 -11.07 -25.60
N PRO A 23 -9.98 -11.20 -26.57
CA PRO A 23 -10.66 -10.05 -27.16
C PRO A 23 -11.45 -9.25 -26.12
N VAL A 24 -11.19 -7.93 -26.04
CA VAL A 24 -11.82 -7.03 -25.06
C VAL A 24 -13.35 -7.05 -25.14
N ALA A 25 -13.91 -7.15 -26.36
CA ALA A 25 -15.36 -7.23 -26.54
C ALA A 25 -15.99 -8.45 -25.86
N VAL A 26 -15.31 -9.60 -25.87
CA VAL A 26 -15.77 -10.84 -25.22
C VAL A 26 -15.73 -10.68 -23.70
N ILE A 27 -14.61 -10.16 -23.17
CA ILE A 27 -14.44 -9.88 -21.74
C ILE A 27 -15.53 -8.91 -21.26
N CYS A 28 -15.73 -7.81 -21.98
CA CYS A 28 -16.75 -6.81 -21.65
C CYS A 28 -18.16 -7.40 -21.61
N SER A 29 -18.50 -8.29 -22.55
CA SER A 29 -19.80 -8.95 -22.59
C SER A 29 -20.00 -9.91 -21.41
N GLU A 30 -19.00 -10.74 -21.08
CA GLU A 30 -19.11 -11.72 -19.98
C GLU A 30 -19.16 -11.06 -18.61
N TYR A 31 -18.31 -10.06 -18.38
CA TYR A 31 -18.28 -9.35 -17.12
C TYR A 31 -19.33 -8.24 -17.03
N HIS A 32 -20.10 -8.00 -18.10
CA HIS A 32 -21.13 -6.97 -18.18
C HIS A 32 -20.56 -5.58 -17.84
N ILE A 33 -19.42 -5.24 -18.45
CA ILE A 33 -18.73 -3.96 -18.31
C ILE A 33 -18.62 -3.28 -19.67
N SER A 34 -18.52 -1.94 -19.68
CA SER A 34 -18.22 -1.20 -20.91
C SER A 34 -16.73 -1.31 -21.26
N GLN A 35 -16.39 -1.12 -22.54
CA GLN A 35 -14.98 -1.06 -22.96
C GLN A 35 -14.23 0.11 -22.30
N ALA A 36 -14.90 1.24 -22.09
CA ALA A 36 -14.32 2.38 -21.36
C ALA A 36 -13.93 2.00 -19.92
N GLN A 37 -14.76 1.21 -19.23
CA GLN A 37 -14.45 0.71 -17.88
C GLN A 37 -13.26 -0.26 -17.89
N TYR A 38 -13.19 -1.15 -18.88
CA TYR A 38 -12.03 -2.04 -19.06
C TYR A 38 -10.74 -1.23 -19.23
N TYR A 39 -10.71 -0.27 -20.15
CA TYR A 39 -9.51 0.52 -20.42
C TYR A 39 -9.11 1.38 -19.22
N GLN A 40 -10.07 1.96 -18.51
CA GLN A 40 -9.79 2.67 -17.25
C GLN A 40 -9.08 1.76 -16.23
N TRP A 41 -9.54 0.51 -16.06
CA TRP A 41 -8.89 -0.42 -15.14
C TRP A 41 -7.53 -0.89 -15.66
N ARG A 42 -7.39 -1.10 -16.96
CA ARG A 42 -6.10 -1.46 -17.58
C ARG A 42 -5.06 -0.37 -17.33
N ASP A 43 -5.41 0.88 -17.57
CA ASP A 43 -4.50 2.00 -17.40
C ASP A 43 -4.14 2.18 -15.91
N GLN A 44 -5.12 2.04 -15.00
CA GLN A 44 -4.86 2.02 -13.56
C GLN A 44 -3.94 0.87 -13.15
N PHE A 45 -4.13 -0.33 -13.70
CA PHE A 45 -3.31 -1.50 -13.41
C PHE A 45 -1.87 -1.29 -13.87
N LEU A 46 -1.68 -0.87 -15.13
CA LEU A 46 -0.36 -0.63 -15.71
C LEU A 46 0.40 0.49 -14.99
N ALA A 47 -0.29 1.57 -14.59
CA ALA A 47 0.33 2.66 -13.83
C ALA A 47 0.83 2.22 -12.44
N ASN A 48 0.25 1.19 -11.84
CA ASN A 48 0.63 0.70 -10.51
C ASN A 48 1.47 -0.59 -10.57
N ALA A 49 1.57 -1.26 -11.72
CA ALA A 49 2.37 -2.47 -11.88
C ALA A 49 3.86 -2.28 -11.54
N PRO A 50 4.55 -1.17 -11.89
CA PRO A 50 5.95 -0.98 -11.49
C PRO A 50 6.15 -1.04 -9.96
N LYS A 51 5.19 -0.52 -9.19
CA LYS A 51 5.27 -0.49 -7.72
C LYS A 51 5.36 -1.89 -7.11
N THR A 52 4.83 -2.92 -7.76
CA THR A 52 4.92 -4.30 -7.24
C THR A 52 6.36 -4.82 -7.24
N PHE A 53 7.24 -4.25 -8.06
CA PHE A 53 8.66 -4.58 -8.10
C PHE A 53 9.51 -3.70 -7.17
N GLU A 54 8.96 -2.58 -6.70
CA GLU A 54 9.62 -1.67 -5.76
C GLU A 54 9.39 -2.04 -4.27
N VAL A 55 8.41 -2.91 -3.99
CA VAL A 55 7.97 -3.25 -2.62
C VAL A 55 9.12 -3.67 -1.71
N ALA A 56 10.07 -4.47 -2.21
CA ALA A 56 11.21 -4.93 -1.42
C ALA A 56 11.98 -3.77 -0.76
N GLN A 57 12.23 -2.70 -1.53
CA GLN A 57 12.93 -1.51 -1.03
C GLN A 57 12.10 -0.69 -0.04
N GLN A 58 10.77 -0.67 -0.20
CA GLN A 58 9.88 0.01 0.73
C GLN A 58 9.83 -0.73 2.08
N THR A 59 9.68 -2.06 2.07
CA THR A 59 9.65 -2.87 3.31
C THR A 59 10.95 -2.79 4.10
N GLU A 60 12.12 -2.78 3.45
CA GLU A 60 13.40 -2.63 4.14
C GLU A 60 13.54 -1.24 4.79
N ARG A 61 13.13 -0.19 4.07
CA ARG A 61 13.13 1.18 4.60
C ARG A 61 12.16 1.31 5.78
N GLU A 62 10.97 0.76 5.68
CA GLU A 62 9.98 0.78 6.75
C GLU A 62 10.45 0.01 7.98
N ALA A 63 11.05 -1.17 7.80
CA ALA A 63 11.64 -1.94 8.90
C ALA A 63 12.76 -1.16 9.61
N ARG A 64 13.64 -0.53 8.84
CA ARG A 64 14.71 0.34 9.38
C ARG A 64 14.13 1.53 10.14
N LEU A 65 13.13 2.21 9.59
CA LEU A 65 12.47 3.34 10.26
C LEU A 65 11.77 2.89 11.55
N HIS A 66 11.14 1.72 11.54
CA HIS A 66 10.48 1.17 12.73
C HIS A 66 11.50 0.84 13.83
N HIS A 67 12.63 0.23 13.48
CA HIS A 67 13.71 -0.05 14.41
C HIS A 67 14.29 1.25 15.01
N GLU A 68 14.56 2.24 14.18
CA GLU A 68 15.09 3.52 14.65
C GLU A 68 14.08 4.27 15.53
N ASN A 69 12.79 4.22 15.19
CA ASN A 69 11.74 4.81 16.01
C ASN A 69 11.65 4.16 17.40
N ALA A 70 11.79 2.83 17.48
CA ALA A 70 11.83 2.10 18.74
C ALA A 70 13.07 2.49 19.58
N ARG A 71 14.24 2.60 18.95
CA ARG A 71 15.49 3.05 19.59
C ARG A 71 15.36 4.46 20.16
N LEU A 72 14.84 5.40 19.36
CA LEU A 72 14.64 6.78 19.77
C LEU A 72 13.65 6.89 20.92
N LYS A 73 12.52 6.15 20.88
CA LYS A 73 11.55 6.11 21.98
C LYS A 73 12.16 5.63 23.29
N LYS A 74 13.02 4.59 23.23
CA LYS A 74 13.73 4.09 24.41
C LYS A 74 14.67 5.15 24.99
N LEU A 75 15.49 5.79 24.15
CA LEU A 75 16.44 6.81 24.58
C LEU A 75 15.73 8.03 25.19
N VAL A 76 14.61 8.46 24.60
CA VAL A 76 13.77 9.53 25.18
C VAL A 76 13.26 9.13 26.56
N GLY A 77 12.83 7.88 26.73
CA GLY A 77 12.42 7.35 28.04
C GLY A 77 13.53 7.39 29.08
N GLU A 78 14.73 6.93 28.72
CA GLU A 78 15.92 6.95 29.58
C GLU A 78 16.30 8.40 29.99
N LEU A 79 16.40 9.31 29.02
CA LEU A 79 16.70 10.73 29.28
C LEU A 79 15.63 11.41 30.14
N THR A 80 14.36 11.06 29.96
CA THR A 80 13.25 11.61 30.77
C THR A 80 13.36 11.15 32.23
N LEU A 81 13.79 9.91 32.48
CA LEU A 81 14.02 9.41 33.84
C LEU A 81 15.24 10.08 34.49
N GLU A 82 16.33 10.25 33.74
CA GLU A 82 17.52 10.96 34.23
C GLU A 82 17.21 12.40 34.63
N LEU A 83 16.46 13.14 33.80
CA LEU A 83 16.05 14.52 34.11
C LEU A 83 15.20 14.60 35.39
N LYS A 84 14.24 13.68 35.56
CA LYS A 84 13.44 13.64 36.80
C LYS A 84 14.29 13.36 38.03
N LYS A 85 15.26 12.45 37.91
CA LYS A 85 16.16 12.13 39.01
C LYS A 85 17.06 13.32 39.39
N SER A 86 17.57 14.05 38.40
CA SER A 86 18.34 15.26 38.66
C SER A 86 17.51 16.36 39.32
N ASP A 87 16.22 16.50 38.95
CA ASP A 87 15.32 17.46 39.59
C ASP A 87 15.03 17.08 41.05
N GLU A 88 14.95 15.78 41.38
CA GLU A 88 14.74 15.27 42.74
C GLU A 88 16.00 15.40 43.62
N GLU A 89 17.21 15.28 43.07
CA GLU A 89 18.48 15.41 43.80
C GLU A 89 18.86 16.87 44.12
N VAL A 90 18.22 17.87 43.48
CA VAL A 90 18.52 19.30 43.65
C VAL A 90 17.80 19.93 44.86
N TRP A 91 16.93 19.19 45.57
CA TRP A 91 16.21 19.71 46.74
C TRP A 91 16.75 19.15 48.09
N PRO A 92 17.39 19.98 48.95
CA PRO A 92 17.72 19.61 50.33
C PRO A 92 16.52 19.70 51.30
#